data_AF-A0A8J3LGN3-F1
#
_entry.id   AF-A0A8J3LGN3-F1
#
_cell.length_a   1.000
_cell.length_b   1.000
_cell.length_c   1.000
_cell.angle_alpha   90.00
_cell.angle_beta   90.00
_cell.angle_gamma   90.00
#
_symmetry.space_group_name_H-M   'P 1'
#
loop_
_entity.id
_entity.type
_entity.pdbx_description
1 polymer ?
#
loop_
_entity_poly.entity_id
_entity_poly.type
_entity_poly.pdbx_seq_one_letter_code
_entity_poly.pdbx_strand_id
1 'polypeptide(L)'
;MYFRAKLTAAMCTLAGIGALVGGCAGAGPAGAPRFEDTAQARATYEKIVQQIYGTAEQRIAGEERGWLLTQSAISECMTAAGTVYPVTAFIPVNSEESVISPGDSLAFSPTRTTFGVGVGMQRRAAAVGQQTNPVYAKLDSEAKRAAYSGKLQSCQGAATTYEASFAPKSRDALDGLLLKTLATISRRAVPDLPAHYATCMKGAGFEAANLSDLYALVVNAYPPVTYDKPSDVTKEPGWASAVVHESKAADTDTACRADFTTRAFADATADLTEFASTNAAALSANEAAWAQMTGEVAVLRQKAATR
;
A
#
# COMPACT_ATOMS: atom_id res chain seq x y z
N MET A 1 -38.41 15.00 -37.93
CA MET A 1 -38.83 13.95 -38.88
C MET A 1 -39.66 12.94 -38.12
N TYR A 2 -40.97 13.00 -38.36
CA TYR A 2 -41.97 12.09 -37.83
C TYR A 2 -42.12 10.92 -38.80
N PHE A 3 -42.10 9.68 -38.33
CA PHE A 3 -42.67 8.56 -39.08
C PHE A 3 -43.76 7.90 -38.22
N ARG A 4 -45.00 8.26 -38.56
CA ARG A 4 -46.21 7.49 -38.27
C ARG A 4 -46.33 6.40 -39.33
N ALA A 5 -46.60 5.17 -38.93
CA ALA A 5 -47.27 4.19 -39.79
C ALA A 5 -48.44 3.57 -39.00
N LYS A 6 -49.58 3.50 -39.67
CA LYS A 6 -50.91 3.19 -39.13
C LYS A 6 -51.16 1.66 -39.04
N LEU A 7 -52.10 1.34 -38.15
CA LEU A 7 -52.73 0.05 -37.87
C LEU A 7 -53.15 -0.76 -39.11
N THR A 8 -53.13 -2.09 -38.94
CA THR A 8 -54.20 -2.95 -39.43
C THR A 8 -54.48 -4.03 -38.40
N ALA A 9 -55.73 -4.09 -37.93
CA ALA A 9 -56.26 -5.06 -36.98
C ALA A 9 -56.82 -6.27 -37.73
N ALA A 10 -56.62 -7.46 -37.18
CA ALA A 10 -57.43 -8.65 -37.44
C ALA A 10 -57.70 -9.33 -36.10
N MET A 11 -58.98 -9.38 -35.72
CA MET A 11 -59.53 -10.09 -34.57
C MET A 11 -59.95 -11.51 -34.96
N CYS A 12 -60.20 -12.33 -33.92
CA CYS A 12 -60.94 -13.61 -33.86
C CYS A 12 -60.05 -14.89 -33.95
N THR A 13 -60.09 -15.87 -33.05
CA THR A 13 -60.79 -16.06 -31.75
C THR A 13 -60.18 -17.27 -31.01
N LEU A 14 -60.40 -17.32 -29.69
CA LEU A 14 -60.69 -18.48 -28.83
C LEU A 14 -59.57 -19.42 -28.29
N ALA A 15 -59.60 -19.44 -26.95
CA ALA A 15 -59.50 -20.58 -26.03
C ALA A 15 -58.12 -21.21 -25.76
N GLY A 16 -57.60 -20.90 -24.58
CA GLY A 16 -56.56 -21.65 -23.90
C GLY A 16 -56.41 -21.17 -22.47
N ILE A 17 -57.38 -21.49 -21.60
CA ILE A 17 -57.25 -21.34 -20.14
C ILE A 17 -56.30 -22.45 -19.68
N GLY A 18 -55.01 -22.14 -19.69
CA GLY A 18 -53.97 -22.92 -19.02
C GLY A 18 -53.73 -22.30 -17.65
N ALA A 19 -54.21 -22.96 -16.60
CA ALA A 19 -53.91 -22.62 -15.22
C ALA A 19 -52.40 -22.73 -14.96
N LEU A 20 -51.69 -21.60 -14.98
CA LEU A 20 -50.36 -21.50 -14.39
C LEU A 20 -50.56 -21.27 -12.89
N VAL A 21 -50.49 -22.39 -12.18
CA VAL A 21 -50.37 -22.48 -10.73
C VAL A 21 -49.29 -21.49 -10.29
N GLY A 22 -49.66 -20.60 -9.37
CA GLY A 22 -48.78 -19.60 -8.81
C GLY A 22 -47.52 -20.22 -8.25
N GLY A 23 -46.39 -19.88 -8.87
CA GLY A 23 -45.11 -19.83 -8.21
C GLY A 23 -44.74 -18.36 -8.08
N CYS A 24 -45.27 -17.68 -7.06
CA CYS A 24 -44.62 -16.50 -6.53
C CYS A 24 -43.20 -16.95 -6.13
N ALA A 25 -42.22 -16.73 -6.99
CA ALA A 25 -40.84 -16.66 -6.56
C ALA A 25 -40.75 -15.41 -5.68
N GLY A 26 -41.17 -15.57 -4.43
CA GLY A 26 -40.85 -14.61 -3.39
C GLY A 26 -39.35 -14.44 -3.43
N ALA A 27 -38.90 -13.21 -3.65
CA ALA A 27 -37.59 -12.81 -3.21
C ALA A 27 -37.52 -13.16 -1.73
N GLY A 28 -36.92 -14.32 -1.43
CA GLY A 28 -36.65 -14.72 -0.07
C GLY A 28 -35.84 -13.61 0.61
N PRO A 29 -35.99 -13.42 1.92
CA PRO A 29 -35.17 -12.46 2.64
C PRO A 29 -33.71 -12.74 2.28
N ALA A 30 -32.97 -11.69 1.90
CA ALA A 30 -31.53 -11.78 1.66
C ALA A 30 -30.93 -12.52 2.85
N GLY A 31 -30.53 -13.78 2.61
CA GLY A 31 -30.06 -14.65 3.67
C GLY A 31 -28.87 -13.99 4.35
N ALA A 32 -28.74 -14.18 5.66
CA ALA A 32 -27.54 -13.78 6.36
C ALA A 32 -26.30 -14.27 5.58
N PRO A 33 -25.24 -13.46 5.48
CA PRO A 33 -24.04 -13.85 4.75
C PRO A 33 -23.55 -15.21 5.24
N ARG A 34 -23.32 -16.15 4.33
CA ARG A 34 -22.77 -17.45 4.73
C ARG A 34 -21.32 -17.22 5.10
N PHE A 35 -20.87 -17.77 6.23
CA PHE A 35 -19.49 -17.65 6.70
C PHE A 35 -18.44 -18.06 5.63
N GLU A 36 -18.81 -19.01 4.76
CA GLU A 36 -18.03 -19.46 3.61
C GLU A 36 -17.78 -18.32 2.60
N ASP A 37 -18.77 -17.44 2.37
CA ASP A 37 -18.66 -16.32 1.43
C ASP A 37 -17.71 -15.23 1.96
N THR A 38 -17.71 -14.98 3.27
CA THR A 38 -16.81 -13.99 3.92
C THR A 38 -15.35 -14.44 3.85
N ALA A 39 -15.08 -15.73 4.14
CA ALA A 39 -13.71 -16.26 4.06
C ALA A 39 -13.17 -16.24 2.62
N GLN A 40 -14.01 -16.56 1.64
CA GLN A 40 -13.67 -16.48 0.23
C GLN A 40 -13.42 -15.04 -0.24
N ALA A 41 -14.26 -14.08 0.18
CA ALA A 41 -14.06 -12.66 -0.12
C ALA A 41 -12.74 -12.15 0.43
N ARG A 42 -12.40 -12.53 1.68
CA ARG A 42 -11.11 -12.21 2.31
C ARG A 42 -9.93 -12.77 1.52
N ALA A 43 -9.96 -14.05 1.18
CA ALA A 43 -8.89 -14.68 0.40
C ALA A 43 -8.73 -14.02 -1.00
N THR A 44 -9.85 -13.65 -1.63
CA THR A 44 -9.85 -12.95 -2.92
C THR A 44 -9.21 -11.56 -2.78
N TYR A 45 -9.59 -10.80 -1.75
CA TYR A 45 -9.02 -9.50 -1.44
C TYR A 45 -7.51 -9.58 -1.18
N GLU A 46 -7.09 -10.50 -0.32
CA GLU A 46 -5.68 -10.71 0.02
C GLU A 46 -4.85 -11.04 -1.23
N LYS A 47 -5.38 -11.89 -2.12
CA LYS A 47 -4.74 -12.18 -3.41
C LYS A 47 -4.64 -10.93 -4.29
N ILE A 48 -5.72 -10.15 -4.43
CA ILE A 48 -5.71 -8.90 -5.20
C ILE A 48 -4.64 -7.94 -4.64
N VAL A 49 -4.61 -7.76 -3.31
CA VAL A 49 -3.63 -6.89 -2.64
C VAL A 49 -2.21 -7.37 -2.93
N GLN A 50 -1.92 -8.67 -2.78
CA GLN A 50 -0.59 -9.21 -3.11
C GLN A 50 -0.22 -9.00 -4.58
N GLN A 51 -1.15 -9.16 -5.51
CA GLN A 51 -0.89 -8.93 -6.94
C GLN A 51 -0.61 -7.46 -7.27
N ILE A 52 -1.26 -6.52 -6.58
CA ILE A 52 -1.05 -5.07 -6.78
C ILE A 52 0.24 -4.60 -6.08
N TYR A 53 0.45 -5.01 -4.83
CA TYR A 53 1.47 -4.48 -3.93
C TYR A 53 2.74 -5.33 -3.83
N GLY A 54 2.73 -6.55 -4.36
CA GLY A 54 3.80 -7.53 -4.22
C GLY A 54 3.86 -8.14 -2.82
N THR A 55 4.65 -9.21 -2.67
CA THR A 55 5.03 -9.77 -1.36
C THR A 55 6.03 -8.86 -0.64
N ALA A 56 6.32 -9.15 0.64
CA ALA A 56 7.34 -8.41 1.39
C ALA A 56 8.71 -8.43 0.68
N GLU A 57 9.13 -9.59 0.20
CA GLU A 57 10.40 -9.78 -0.51
C GLU A 57 10.44 -9.02 -1.83
N GLN A 58 9.33 -9.02 -2.59
CA GLN A 58 9.22 -8.30 -3.86
C GLN A 58 9.30 -6.79 -3.65
N ARG A 59 8.70 -6.26 -2.59
CA ARG A 59 8.78 -4.84 -2.25
C ARG A 59 10.18 -4.42 -1.84
N ILE A 60 10.86 -5.22 -1.02
CA ILE A 60 12.28 -4.99 -0.66
C ILE A 60 13.15 -4.99 -1.93
N ALA A 61 12.92 -5.94 -2.85
CA ALA A 61 13.62 -5.96 -4.12
C ALA A 61 13.31 -4.72 -4.99
N GLY A 62 12.06 -4.26 -5.00
CA GLY A 62 11.66 -3.00 -5.64
C GLY A 62 12.39 -1.78 -5.07
N GLU A 63 12.42 -1.63 -3.74
CA GLU A 63 13.16 -0.55 -3.07
C GLU A 63 14.64 -0.58 -3.41
N GLU A 64 15.27 -1.76 -3.35
CA GLU A 64 16.67 -1.93 -3.69
C GLU A 64 16.97 -1.62 -5.16
N ARG A 65 16.10 -2.08 -6.06
CA ARG A 65 16.19 -1.75 -7.49
C ARG A 65 16.15 -0.25 -7.70
N GLY A 66 15.18 0.44 -7.10
CA GLY A 66 15.05 1.89 -7.19
C GLY A 66 16.27 2.62 -6.63
N TRP A 67 16.80 2.15 -5.50
CA TRP A 67 18.05 2.63 -4.92
C TRP A 67 19.23 2.46 -5.87
N LEU A 68 19.48 1.25 -6.36
CA LEU A 68 20.63 0.94 -7.23
C LEU A 68 20.56 1.74 -8.55
N LEU A 69 19.38 1.88 -9.15
CA LEU A 69 19.19 2.69 -10.36
C LEU A 69 19.49 4.16 -10.08
N THR A 70 18.94 4.72 -9.00
CA THR A 70 19.16 6.10 -8.57
C THR A 70 20.63 6.38 -8.28
N GLN A 71 21.26 5.56 -7.45
CA GLN A 71 22.67 5.70 -7.07
C GLN A 71 23.59 5.54 -8.29
N SER A 72 23.27 4.61 -9.20
CA SER A 72 24.04 4.40 -10.43
C SER A 72 23.95 5.60 -11.38
N ALA A 73 22.77 6.22 -11.52
CA ALA A 73 22.58 7.40 -12.36
C ALA A 73 23.34 8.62 -11.81
N ILE A 74 23.29 8.83 -10.49
CA ILE A 74 24.11 9.85 -9.82
C ILE A 74 25.60 9.56 -10.03
N SER A 75 26.01 8.30 -9.87
CA SER A 75 27.40 7.86 -10.06
C SER A 75 27.93 8.15 -11.46
N GLU A 76 27.13 7.85 -12.50
CA GLU A 76 27.46 8.16 -13.90
C GLU A 76 27.60 9.66 -14.14
N CYS A 77 26.64 10.46 -13.67
CA CYS A 77 26.69 11.92 -13.80
C CYS A 77 27.91 12.52 -13.09
N MET A 78 28.19 12.09 -11.87
CA MET A 78 29.34 12.55 -11.09
C MET A 78 30.65 12.19 -11.80
N THR A 79 30.74 10.98 -12.36
CA THR A 79 31.89 10.53 -13.14
C THR A 79 32.10 11.41 -14.37
N ALA A 80 31.04 11.73 -15.11
CA ALA A 80 31.09 12.67 -16.23
C ALA A 80 31.51 14.10 -15.79
N ALA A 81 31.16 14.50 -14.57
CA ALA A 81 31.62 15.74 -13.93
C ALA A 81 33.04 15.64 -13.31
N GLY A 82 33.77 14.55 -13.56
CA GLY A 82 35.15 14.33 -13.11
C GLY A 82 35.25 14.08 -11.60
N THR A 83 34.27 13.44 -10.98
CA THR A 83 34.26 13.13 -9.54
C THR A 83 33.68 11.76 -9.27
N VAL A 84 34.31 11.00 -8.37
CA VAL A 84 33.83 9.66 -8.02
C VAL A 84 32.67 9.75 -7.03
N TYR A 85 31.59 9.04 -7.32
CA TYR A 85 30.49 8.80 -6.41
C TYR A 85 30.26 7.28 -6.31
N PRO A 86 30.76 6.63 -5.25
CA PRO A 86 30.53 5.20 -5.05
C PRO A 86 29.06 4.93 -4.76
N VAL A 87 28.52 3.89 -5.40
CA VAL A 87 27.20 3.36 -5.06
C VAL A 87 27.27 2.72 -3.68
N THR A 88 26.50 3.22 -2.74
CA THR A 88 26.46 2.69 -1.37
C THR A 88 25.52 1.49 -1.27
N ALA A 89 25.75 0.64 -0.27
CA ALA A 89 24.91 -0.52 -0.02
C ALA A 89 23.45 -0.09 0.25
N PHE A 90 22.51 -0.84 -0.30
CA PHE A 90 21.10 -0.66 0.02
C PHE A 90 20.82 -1.11 1.46
N ILE A 91 20.09 -0.29 2.20
CA ILE A 91 19.59 -0.62 3.53
C ILE A 91 18.07 -0.45 3.49
N PRO A 92 17.28 -1.52 3.70
CA PRO A 92 15.83 -1.40 3.69
C PRO A 92 15.39 -0.53 4.86
N VAL A 93 14.69 0.56 4.56
CA VAL A 93 14.23 1.54 5.57
C VAL A 93 12.79 1.31 6.00
N ASN A 94 12.00 0.63 5.18
CA ASN A 94 10.61 0.29 5.48
C ASN A 94 10.53 -1.10 6.12
N SER A 95 9.61 -1.29 7.07
CA SER A 95 9.34 -2.61 7.64
C SER A 95 8.37 -3.40 6.74
N GLU A 96 8.36 -4.72 6.88
CA GLU A 96 7.41 -5.56 6.14
C GLU A 96 5.95 -5.23 6.50
N GLU A 97 5.72 -4.75 7.74
CA GLU A 97 4.42 -4.34 8.27
C GLU A 97 4.00 -2.90 7.89
N SER A 98 4.89 -2.11 7.27
CA SER A 98 4.64 -0.68 7.00
C SER A 98 3.79 -0.40 5.76
N VAL A 99 3.34 -1.43 5.04
CA VAL A 99 2.50 -1.25 3.86
C VAL A 99 1.05 -1.05 4.26
N ILE A 100 0.53 0.11 3.88
CA ILE A 100 -0.87 0.48 4.03
C ILE A 100 -1.53 0.33 2.65
N SER A 101 -2.46 -0.62 2.52
CA SER A 101 -3.32 -0.71 1.35
C SER A 101 -4.52 0.24 1.49
N PRO A 102 -5.24 0.60 0.42
CA PRO A 102 -6.45 1.40 0.51
C PRO A 102 -7.49 0.83 1.47
N GLY A 103 -7.56 -0.50 1.57
CA GLY A 103 -8.49 -1.18 2.47
C GLY A 103 -8.19 -0.94 3.95
N ASP A 104 -6.93 -0.65 4.31
CA ASP A 104 -6.49 -0.33 5.67
C ASP A 104 -7.21 0.90 6.23
N SER A 105 -7.42 1.91 5.38
CA SER A 105 -8.13 3.13 5.77
C SER A 105 -9.66 2.97 5.77
N LEU A 106 -10.15 1.83 5.28
CA LEU A 106 -11.56 1.51 5.11
C LEU A 106 -11.97 0.36 6.03
N ALA A 107 -13.06 -0.33 5.68
CA ALA A 107 -13.56 -1.49 6.40
C ALA A 107 -12.85 -2.80 6.03
N PHE A 108 -11.67 -2.73 5.40
CA PHE A 108 -10.91 -3.90 4.95
C PHE A 108 -9.54 -3.97 5.61
N SER A 109 -9.38 -3.28 6.75
CA SER A 109 -8.12 -3.24 7.48
C SER A 109 -7.72 -4.63 7.97
N PRO A 110 -6.46 -5.06 7.75
CA PRO A 110 -5.96 -6.29 8.32
C PRO A 110 -5.86 -6.18 9.84
N THR A 111 -5.95 -7.32 10.51
CA THR A 111 -5.53 -7.44 11.91
C THR A 111 -4.03 -7.19 11.99
N ARG A 112 -3.61 -6.31 12.91
CA ARG A 112 -2.21 -5.95 13.10
C ARG A 112 -1.90 -5.83 14.59
N THR A 113 -0.68 -6.21 14.96
CA THR A 113 -0.15 -6.10 16.33
C THR A 113 0.77 -4.87 16.50
N THR A 114 1.09 -4.18 15.40
CA THR A 114 1.91 -2.98 15.33
C THR A 114 1.64 -2.25 13.99
N PHE A 115 2.04 -0.97 13.90
CA PHE A 115 2.07 -0.23 12.64
C PHE A 115 3.46 -0.22 11.98
N GLY A 116 4.47 -0.85 12.60
CA GLY A 116 5.85 -0.92 12.11
C GLY A 116 6.62 0.40 12.20
N VAL A 117 6.10 1.41 12.90
CA VAL A 117 6.70 2.75 13.02
C VAL A 117 8.06 2.69 13.70
N GLY A 118 8.13 2.02 14.87
CA GLY A 118 9.39 1.89 15.61
C GLY A 118 10.46 1.15 14.81
N VAL A 119 10.09 0.07 14.13
CA VAL A 119 11.02 -0.70 13.27
C VAL A 119 11.52 0.15 12.11
N GLY A 120 10.64 0.90 11.43
CA GLY A 120 11.02 1.82 10.36
C GLY A 120 11.98 2.90 10.85
N MET A 121 11.74 3.49 12.02
CA MET A 121 12.63 4.47 12.63
C MET A 121 14.02 3.90 12.95
N GLN A 122 14.11 2.68 13.51
CA GLN A 122 15.38 1.98 13.74
C GLN A 122 16.15 1.75 12.44
N ARG A 123 15.46 1.26 11.40
CA ARG A 123 16.07 0.99 10.09
C ARG A 123 16.61 2.28 9.46
N ARG A 124 15.86 3.39 9.54
CA ARG A 124 16.32 4.70 9.07
C ARG A 124 17.54 5.21 9.83
N ALA A 125 17.56 5.08 11.15
CA ALA A 125 18.72 5.49 11.97
C ALA A 125 19.97 4.65 11.66
N ALA A 126 19.80 3.34 11.45
CA ALA A 126 20.89 2.46 11.01
C ALA A 126 21.39 2.82 9.60
N ALA A 127 20.48 3.18 8.68
CA ALA A 127 20.83 3.58 7.32
C ALA A 127 21.70 4.84 7.27
N VAL A 128 21.36 5.87 8.04
CA VAL A 128 22.18 7.09 8.19
C VAL A 128 23.61 6.76 8.61
N GLY A 129 23.74 5.78 9.51
CA GLY A 129 25.02 5.33 10.02
C GLY A 129 25.99 4.76 9.00
N GLN A 130 25.46 4.26 7.87
CA GLN A 130 26.23 3.57 6.84
C GLN A 130 26.23 4.30 5.49
N GLN A 131 25.37 5.31 5.31
CA GLN A 131 25.23 6.05 4.06
C GLN A 131 26.28 7.16 3.85
N THR A 132 27.26 7.32 4.74
CA THR A 132 28.35 8.29 4.53
C THR A 132 29.16 7.88 3.31
N ASN A 133 29.03 8.63 2.23
CA ASN A 133 29.83 8.43 1.02
C ASN A 133 31.33 8.46 1.41
N PRO A 134 32.09 7.37 1.23
CA PRO A 134 33.46 7.27 1.74
C PRO A 134 34.41 8.26 1.06
N VAL A 135 34.08 8.77 -0.13
CA VAL A 135 34.82 9.85 -0.79
C VAL A 135 34.56 11.16 -0.06
N TYR A 136 33.31 11.48 0.23
CA TYR A 136 32.92 12.69 0.97
C TYR A 136 33.55 12.73 2.37
N ALA A 137 33.56 11.60 3.08
CA ALA A 137 34.15 11.47 4.41
C ALA A 137 35.67 11.74 4.44
N LYS A 138 36.38 11.49 3.33
CA LYS A 138 37.83 11.74 3.20
C LYS A 138 38.18 13.18 2.81
N LEU A 139 37.18 14.03 2.51
CA LEU A 139 37.44 15.43 2.16
C LEU A 139 37.86 16.23 3.40
N ASP A 140 39.08 16.76 3.33
CA ASP A 140 39.82 17.42 4.42
C ASP A 140 39.46 18.89 4.67
N SER A 141 38.65 19.50 3.80
CA SER A 141 38.33 20.93 3.86
C SER A 141 36.90 21.21 3.44
N GLU A 142 36.34 22.27 4.03
CA GLU A 142 34.98 22.73 3.74
C GLU A 142 34.82 23.13 2.27
N ALA A 143 35.83 23.77 1.66
CA ALA A 143 35.83 24.12 0.24
C ALA A 143 35.72 22.88 -0.67
N LYS A 144 36.45 21.80 -0.37
CA LYS A 144 36.35 20.53 -1.14
C LYS A 144 34.99 19.87 -0.94
N ARG A 145 34.45 19.89 0.29
CA ARG A 145 33.10 19.38 0.60
C ARG A 145 32.02 20.18 -0.14
N ALA A 146 32.09 21.51 -0.14
CA ALA A 146 31.18 22.38 -0.86
C ALA A 146 31.23 22.15 -2.38
N ALA A 147 32.43 22.02 -2.95
CA ALA A 147 32.60 21.70 -4.37
C ALA A 147 32.02 20.32 -4.73
N TYR A 148 32.23 19.30 -3.88
CA TYR A 148 31.64 17.98 -4.06
C TYR A 148 30.12 18.03 -3.99
N SER A 149 29.56 18.67 -2.96
CA SER A 149 28.11 18.81 -2.76
C SER A 149 27.44 19.57 -3.89
N GLY A 150 28.09 20.63 -4.42
CA GLY A 150 27.58 21.37 -5.58
C GLY A 150 27.48 20.50 -6.84
N LYS A 151 28.50 19.67 -7.12
CA LYS A 151 28.43 18.68 -8.21
C LYS A 151 27.34 17.64 -7.97
N LEU A 152 27.27 17.07 -6.77
CA LEU A 152 26.26 16.09 -6.41
C LEU A 152 24.84 16.66 -6.60
N GLN A 153 24.61 17.89 -6.14
CA GLN A 153 23.34 18.59 -6.32
C GLN A 153 22.98 18.77 -7.80
N SER A 154 23.94 19.14 -8.65
CA SER A 154 23.71 19.23 -10.10
C SER A 154 23.35 17.88 -10.75
N CYS A 155 23.78 16.77 -10.14
CA CYS A 155 23.49 15.42 -10.60
C CYS A 155 22.20 14.81 -10.03
N GLN A 156 21.51 15.49 -9.11
CA GLN A 156 20.23 14.99 -8.56
C GLN A 156 19.16 14.80 -9.64
N GLY A 157 19.18 15.62 -10.70
CA GLY A 157 18.28 15.45 -11.84
C GLY A 157 18.42 14.11 -12.58
N ALA A 158 19.57 13.43 -12.49
CA ALA A 158 19.75 12.09 -13.06
C ALA A 158 18.97 11.01 -12.29
N ALA A 159 18.71 11.24 -10.99
CA ALA A 159 17.95 10.32 -10.14
C ALA A 159 16.45 10.33 -10.42
N THR A 160 15.89 11.49 -10.80
CA THR A 160 14.43 11.70 -10.90
C THR A 160 13.75 10.75 -11.89
N THR A 161 14.48 10.32 -12.92
CA THR A 161 13.99 9.34 -13.91
C THR A 161 13.65 7.98 -13.28
N TYR A 162 14.22 7.68 -12.11
CA TYR A 162 14.07 6.39 -11.41
C TYR A 162 13.26 6.48 -10.12
N GLU A 163 12.70 7.63 -9.76
CA GLU A 163 11.94 7.79 -8.51
C GLU A 163 10.73 6.85 -8.41
N ALA A 164 10.06 6.55 -9.53
CA ALA A 164 8.94 5.61 -9.59
C ALA A 164 9.35 4.15 -9.89
N SER A 165 10.65 3.84 -9.87
CA SER A 165 11.17 2.55 -10.34
C SER A 165 11.13 1.45 -9.29
N PHE A 166 10.69 1.74 -8.07
CA PHE A 166 10.57 0.77 -6.98
C PHE A 166 9.31 -0.09 -7.04
N ALA A 167 8.38 0.20 -7.96
CA ALA A 167 7.14 -0.55 -8.13
C ALA A 167 6.77 -0.68 -9.62
N PRO A 168 5.95 -1.68 -10.01
CA PRO A 168 5.45 -1.78 -11.37
C PRO A 168 4.63 -0.56 -11.76
N LYS A 169 4.78 -0.11 -13.02
CA LYS A 169 4.08 1.08 -13.55
C LYS A 169 2.56 1.00 -13.46
N SER A 170 1.99 -0.21 -13.49
CA SER A 170 0.55 -0.45 -13.41
C SER A 170 -0.02 -0.39 -11.99
N ARG A 171 0.82 -0.39 -10.96
CA ARG A 171 0.41 -0.47 -9.56
C ARG A 171 -0.60 0.63 -9.21
N ASP A 172 -0.27 1.89 -9.48
CA ASP A 172 -1.09 3.03 -9.03
C ASP A 172 -2.46 3.07 -9.72
N ALA A 173 -2.53 2.62 -10.98
CA ALA A 173 -3.79 2.52 -11.70
C ALA A 173 -4.69 1.42 -11.11
N LEU A 174 -4.12 0.24 -10.83
CA LEU A 174 -4.84 -0.86 -10.18
C LEU A 174 -5.25 -0.50 -8.76
N ASP A 175 -4.40 0.22 -8.04
CA ASP A 175 -4.67 0.73 -6.71
C ASP A 175 -5.87 1.68 -6.68
N GLY A 176 -5.90 2.67 -7.58
CA GLY A 176 -7.01 3.61 -7.69
C GLY A 176 -8.34 2.92 -8.02
N LEU A 177 -8.31 1.88 -8.87
CA LEU A 177 -9.50 1.07 -9.16
C LEU A 177 -9.95 0.29 -7.92
N LEU A 178 -9.03 -0.35 -7.20
CA LEU A 178 -9.35 -1.11 -6.00
C LEU A 178 -9.93 -0.20 -4.92
N LEU A 179 -9.28 0.94 -4.64
CA LEU A 179 -9.77 1.94 -3.68
C LEU A 179 -11.22 2.35 -3.99
N LYS A 180 -11.54 2.63 -5.26
CA LYS A 180 -12.90 2.99 -5.68
C LYS A 180 -13.91 1.88 -5.38
N THR A 181 -13.56 0.62 -5.66
CA THR A 181 -14.39 -0.55 -5.36
C THR A 181 -14.61 -0.70 -3.85
N LEU A 182 -13.54 -0.73 -3.07
CA LEU A 182 -13.60 -0.87 -1.61
C LEU A 182 -14.35 0.28 -0.94
N ALA A 183 -14.17 1.51 -1.41
CA ALA A 183 -14.89 2.67 -0.88
C ALA A 183 -16.40 2.58 -1.18
N THR A 184 -16.78 2.00 -2.32
CA THR A 184 -18.19 1.78 -2.67
C THR A 184 -18.82 0.73 -1.75
N ILE A 185 -18.14 -0.39 -1.55
CA ILE A 185 -18.57 -1.44 -0.62
C ILE A 185 -18.68 -0.87 0.80
N SER A 186 -17.66 -0.16 1.28
CA SER A 186 -17.63 0.40 2.64
C SER A 186 -18.81 1.35 2.90
N ARG A 187 -19.13 2.24 1.95
CA ARG A 187 -20.28 3.15 2.08
C ARG A 187 -21.62 2.41 2.11
N ARG A 188 -21.74 1.27 1.43
CA ARG A 188 -22.97 0.47 1.37
C ARG A 188 -23.13 -0.43 2.59
N ALA A 189 -22.09 -1.19 2.93
CA ALA A 189 -22.13 -2.21 3.96
C ALA A 189 -22.02 -1.63 5.38
N VAL A 190 -21.24 -0.56 5.54
CA VAL A 190 -20.81 -0.03 6.84
C VAL A 190 -20.74 1.51 6.86
N PRO A 191 -21.83 2.21 6.50
CA PRO A 191 -21.85 3.69 6.45
C PRO A 191 -21.57 4.36 7.80
N ASP A 192 -21.80 3.63 8.90
CA ASP A 192 -21.64 4.06 10.29
C ASP A 192 -20.22 3.90 10.83
N LEU A 193 -19.31 3.23 10.10
CA LEU A 193 -17.93 2.97 10.52
C LEU A 193 -17.19 4.24 10.99
N PRO A 194 -17.18 5.37 10.26
CA PRO A 194 -16.40 6.53 10.70
C PRO A 194 -16.82 7.08 12.07
N ALA A 195 -18.13 7.18 12.32
CA ALA A 195 -18.65 7.70 13.58
C ALA A 195 -18.42 6.71 14.74
N HIS A 196 -18.61 5.41 14.48
CA HIS A 196 -18.34 4.37 15.46
C HIS A 196 -16.85 4.30 15.81
N TYR A 197 -15.98 4.31 14.81
CA TYR A 197 -14.53 4.25 14.97
C TYR A 197 -14.04 5.39 15.86
N ALA A 198 -14.40 6.64 15.55
CA ALA A 198 -14.02 7.80 16.35
C ALA A 198 -14.46 7.67 17.82
N THR A 199 -15.69 7.19 18.05
CA THR A 199 -16.22 6.98 19.41
C THR A 199 -15.47 5.87 20.15
N CYS A 200 -15.19 4.75 19.48
CA CYS A 200 -14.48 3.61 20.04
C CYS A 200 -13.03 3.97 20.40
N MET A 201 -12.30 4.61 19.47
CA MET A 201 -10.92 5.05 19.70
C MET A 201 -10.84 6.02 20.87
N LYS A 202 -11.77 7.00 20.93
CA LYS A 202 -11.85 7.95 22.05
C LYS A 202 -12.11 7.24 23.38
N GLY A 203 -13.03 6.27 23.41
CA GLY A 203 -13.30 5.45 24.59
C GLY A 203 -12.07 4.65 25.08
N ALA A 204 -11.18 4.27 24.17
CA ALA A 204 -9.92 3.59 24.46
C ALA A 204 -8.76 4.54 24.83
N GLY A 205 -8.98 5.86 24.79
CA GLY A 205 -8.00 6.89 25.13
C GLY A 205 -7.15 7.39 23.95
N PHE A 206 -7.60 7.17 22.71
CA PHE A 206 -6.96 7.69 21.50
C PHE A 206 -7.87 8.72 20.83
N GLU A 207 -7.43 9.98 20.76
CA GLU A 207 -8.15 11.04 20.05
C GLU A 207 -7.88 10.94 18.53
N ALA A 208 -8.46 9.92 17.89
CA ALA A 208 -8.32 9.62 16.46
C ALA A 208 -9.68 9.41 15.80
N ALA A 209 -10.00 10.18 14.75
CA ALA A 209 -11.24 10.02 14.00
C ALA A 209 -11.12 9.01 12.85
N ASN A 210 -9.89 8.70 12.44
CA ASN A 210 -9.58 7.76 11.36
C ASN A 210 -8.17 7.15 11.56
N LEU A 211 -7.77 6.24 10.67
CA LEU A 211 -6.48 5.57 10.74
C LEU A 211 -5.30 6.54 10.60
N SER A 212 -5.40 7.58 9.76
CA SER A 212 -4.33 8.57 9.57
C SER A 212 -4.08 9.37 10.85
N ASP A 213 -5.14 9.77 11.56
CA ASP A 213 -5.02 10.44 12.87
C ASP A 213 -4.33 9.52 13.89
N LEU A 214 -4.74 8.25 13.94
CA LEU A 214 -4.13 7.26 14.83
C LEU A 214 -2.65 7.05 14.52
N TYR A 215 -2.31 6.89 13.25
CA TYR A 215 -0.92 6.73 12.81
C TYR A 215 -0.08 7.95 13.21
N ALA A 216 -0.62 9.16 13.07
CA ALA A 216 0.05 10.39 13.51
C ALA A 216 0.28 10.40 15.04
N LEU A 217 -0.70 9.96 15.84
CA LEU A 217 -0.52 9.82 17.30
C LEU A 217 0.60 8.83 17.63
N VAL A 218 0.64 7.69 16.96
CA VAL A 218 1.68 6.67 17.15
C VAL A 218 3.06 7.22 16.80
N VAL A 219 3.21 7.87 15.64
CA VAL A 219 4.47 8.50 15.22
C VAL A 219 4.93 9.54 16.24
N ASN A 220 4.01 10.37 16.74
CA ASN A 220 4.32 11.41 17.73
C ASN A 220 4.64 10.88 19.13
N ALA A 221 4.32 9.62 19.43
CA ALA A 221 4.68 8.99 20.70
C ALA A 221 6.18 8.59 20.75
N TYR A 222 6.83 8.42 19.59
CA TYR A 222 8.25 8.12 19.53
C TYR A 222 9.10 9.35 19.85
N PRO A 223 10.25 9.18 20.56
CA PRO A 223 11.21 10.25 20.76
C PRO A 223 11.66 10.84 19.41
N PRO A 224 11.88 12.17 19.31
CA PRO A 224 12.43 12.77 18.11
C PRO A 224 13.78 12.14 17.77
N VAL A 225 13.88 11.53 16.58
CA VAL A 225 15.12 10.97 16.07
C VAL A 225 15.79 12.00 15.17
N THR A 226 17.03 12.39 15.52
CA THR A 226 17.87 13.11 14.56
C THR A 226 18.63 12.11 13.70
N TYR A 227 18.46 12.23 12.40
CA TYR A 227 19.10 11.40 11.39
C TYR A 227 20.45 12.00 10.94
N ASP A 228 21.13 12.71 11.83
CA ASP A 228 22.38 13.43 11.58
C ASP A 228 23.63 12.57 11.86
N LYS A 229 23.49 11.53 12.69
CA LYS A 229 24.54 10.57 13.00
C LYS A 229 23.96 9.18 13.27
N PRO A 230 24.74 8.11 13.04
CA PRO A 230 24.37 6.78 13.55
C PRO A 230 24.03 6.86 15.03
N SER A 231 22.82 6.48 15.38
CA SER A 231 22.35 6.40 16.76
C SER A 231 21.51 5.13 16.94
N ASP A 232 21.69 4.50 18.08
CA ASP A 232 20.81 3.42 18.52
C ASP A 232 19.57 4.02 19.18
N VAL A 233 18.58 4.35 18.35
CA VAL A 233 17.34 5.01 18.76
C VAL A 233 16.56 4.22 19.82
N THR A 234 16.84 2.92 19.95
CA THR A 234 16.17 2.05 20.94
C THR A 234 16.55 2.38 22.38
N LYS A 235 17.65 3.09 22.57
CA LYS A 235 18.14 3.54 23.87
C LYS A 235 17.61 4.92 24.27
N GLU A 236 16.87 5.60 23.39
CA GLU A 236 16.32 6.91 23.70
C GLU A 236 15.26 6.82 24.81
N PRO A 237 15.28 7.73 25.80
CA PRO A 237 14.26 7.78 26.83
C PRO A 237 12.85 7.86 26.22
N GLY A 238 11.98 6.94 26.60
CA GLY A 238 10.60 6.87 26.08
C GLY A 238 10.41 5.90 24.91
N TRP A 239 11.47 5.39 24.29
CA TRP A 239 11.36 4.44 23.18
C TRP A 239 10.52 3.19 23.52
N ALA A 240 10.84 2.52 24.62
CA ALA A 240 10.09 1.34 25.06
C ALA A 240 8.61 1.64 25.34
N SER A 241 8.31 2.83 25.88
CA SER A 241 6.94 3.29 26.12
C SER A 241 6.20 3.53 24.80
N ALA A 242 6.88 4.10 23.79
CA ALA A 242 6.32 4.33 22.47
C ALA A 242 5.99 3.01 21.74
N VAL A 243 6.85 1.99 21.86
CA VAL A 243 6.57 0.64 21.31
C VAL A 243 5.31 0.03 21.93
N VAL A 244 5.15 0.13 23.25
CA VAL A 244 3.93 -0.35 23.93
C VAL A 244 2.71 0.46 23.50
N HIS A 245 2.85 1.79 23.33
CA HIS A 245 1.79 2.65 22.83
C HIS A 245 1.35 2.27 21.40
N GLU A 246 2.30 2.02 20.51
CA GLU A 246 2.05 1.54 19.15
C GLU A 246 1.27 0.22 19.14
N SER A 247 1.71 -0.80 19.89
CA SER A 247 1.00 -2.07 19.96
C SER A 247 -0.40 -1.92 20.51
N LYS A 248 -0.59 -1.12 21.57
CA LYS A 248 -1.93 -0.84 22.12
C LYS A 248 -2.82 -0.14 21.07
N ALA A 249 -2.28 0.81 20.32
CA ALA A 249 -3.01 1.51 19.27
C ALA A 249 -3.43 0.56 18.14
N ALA A 250 -2.55 -0.34 17.71
CA ALA A 250 -2.81 -1.36 16.70
C ALA A 250 -3.89 -2.36 17.12
N ASP A 251 -3.81 -2.87 18.36
CA ASP A 251 -4.83 -3.76 18.92
C ASP A 251 -6.19 -3.06 19.03
N THR A 252 -6.19 -1.78 19.43
CA THR A 252 -7.41 -0.96 19.54
C THR A 252 -8.04 -0.70 18.17
N ASP A 253 -7.24 -0.36 17.14
CA ASP A 253 -7.73 -0.19 15.77
C ASP A 253 -8.41 -1.47 15.27
N THR A 254 -7.77 -2.62 15.47
CA THR A 254 -8.32 -3.93 15.12
C THR A 254 -9.67 -4.15 15.82
N ALA A 255 -9.73 -3.93 17.13
CA ALA A 255 -10.95 -4.14 17.92
C ALA A 255 -12.10 -3.22 17.48
N CYS A 256 -11.82 -1.94 17.25
CA CYS A 256 -12.82 -0.95 16.84
C CYS A 256 -13.37 -1.17 15.42
N ARG A 257 -12.69 -1.99 14.59
CA ARG A 257 -13.10 -2.29 13.21
C ARG A 257 -13.63 -3.71 13.01
N ALA A 258 -13.40 -4.64 13.93
CA ALA A 258 -13.62 -6.08 13.73
C ALA A 258 -15.00 -6.45 13.14
N ASP A 259 -16.07 -5.92 13.72
CA ASP A 259 -17.45 -6.19 13.27
C ASP A 259 -17.72 -5.59 11.89
N PHE A 260 -17.22 -4.38 11.63
CA PHE A 260 -17.36 -3.70 10.35
C PHE A 260 -16.58 -4.42 9.25
N THR A 261 -15.39 -4.91 9.57
CA THR A 261 -14.59 -5.72 8.64
C THR A 261 -15.34 -6.99 8.23
N THR A 262 -15.96 -7.67 9.20
CA THR A 262 -16.78 -8.86 8.92
C THR A 262 -17.96 -8.53 8.02
N ARG A 263 -18.69 -7.45 8.31
CA ARG A 263 -19.83 -6.98 7.50
C ARG A 263 -19.40 -6.57 6.09
N ALA A 264 -18.28 -5.88 5.96
CA ALA A 264 -17.77 -5.43 4.66
C ALA A 264 -17.37 -6.62 3.78
N PHE A 265 -16.65 -7.62 4.31
CA PHE A 265 -16.29 -8.81 3.54
C PHE A 265 -17.50 -9.66 3.14
N ALA A 266 -18.49 -9.77 4.02
CA ALA A 266 -19.75 -10.43 3.70
C ALA A 266 -20.48 -9.81 2.49
N ASP A 267 -20.37 -8.50 2.30
CA ASP A 267 -21.00 -7.75 1.19
C ASP A 267 -20.08 -7.61 -0.05
N ALA A 268 -18.80 -7.95 0.07
CA ALA A 268 -17.78 -7.68 -0.95
C ALA A 268 -17.62 -8.77 -2.01
N THR A 269 -18.14 -9.98 -1.80
CA THR A 269 -17.80 -11.16 -2.62
C THR A 269 -17.99 -10.95 -4.11
N ALA A 270 -19.15 -10.40 -4.52
CA ALA A 270 -19.45 -10.16 -5.93
C ALA A 270 -18.54 -9.07 -6.52
N ASP A 271 -18.40 -7.93 -5.85
CA ASP A 271 -17.58 -6.80 -6.31
C ASP A 271 -16.09 -7.18 -6.45
N LEU A 272 -15.55 -7.97 -5.50
CA LEU A 272 -14.15 -8.43 -5.55
C LEU A 272 -13.93 -9.46 -6.65
N THR A 273 -14.92 -10.35 -6.89
CA THR A 273 -14.86 -11.32 -7.99
C THR A 273 -14.94 -10.63 -9.34
N GLU A 274 -15.82 -9.65 -9.49
CA GLU A 274 -15.92 -8.81 -10.70
C GLU A 274 -14.64 -8.01 -10.91
N PHE A 275 -14.07 -7.42 -9.85
CA PHE A 275 -12.79 -6.71 -9.93
C PHE A 275 -11.67 -7.63 -10.42
N ALA A 276 -11.53 -8.81 -9.81
CA ALA A 276 -10.48 -9.77 -10.15
C ALA A 276 -10.60 -10.27 -11.59
N SER A 277 -11.82 -10.57 -12.04
CA SER A 277 -12.08 -11.04 -13.41
C SER A 277 -11.87 -9.95 -14.46
N THR A 278 -12.39 -8.74 -14.22
CA THR A 278 -12.26 -7.59 -15.13
C THR A 278 -10.81 -7.17 -15.30
N ASN A 279 -10.01 -7.22 -14.23
CA ASN A 279 -8.62 -6.77 -14.22
C ASN A 279 -7.61 -7.93 -14.30
N ALA A 280 -8.04 -9.16 -14.61
CA ALA A 280 -7.20 -10.36 -14.51
C ALA A 280 -5.86 -10.23 -15.25
N ALA A 281 -5.88 -9.74 -16.49
CA ALA A 281 -4.66 -9.55 -17.29
C ALA A 281 -3.72 -8.50 -16.68
N ALA A 282 -4.27 -7.39 -16.18
CA ALA A 282 -3.49 -6.33 -15.55
C ALA A 282 -2.90 -6.78 -14.20
N LEU A 283 -3.67 -7.51 -13.39
CA LEU A 283 -3.21 -8.11 -12.13
C LEU A 283 -2.07 -9.10 -12.37
N SER A 284 -2.22 -10.02 -13.32
CA SER A 284 -1.15 -10.98 -13.65
C SER A 284 0.10 -10.32 -14.23
N ALA A 285 -0.06 -9.28 -15.06
CA ALA A 285 1.09 -8.52 -15.57
C ALA A 285 1.84 -7.78 -14.44
N ASN A 286 1.10 -7.20 -13.50
CA ASN A 286 1.66 -6.50 -12.34
C ASN A 286 2.41 -7.46 -11.41
N GLU A 287 1.84 -8.63 -11.13
CA GLU A 287 2.46 -9.71 -10.37
C GLU A 287 3.77 -10.21 -11.03
N ALA A 288 3.75 -10.42 -12.35
CA ALA A 288 4.94 -10.81 -13.10
C ALA A 288 6.02 -9.72 -13.06
N ALA A 289 5.63 -8.45 -13.14
CA ALA A 289 6.57 -7.33 -13.03
C ALA A 289 7.21 -7.25 -11.64
N TRP A 290 6.46 -7.51 -10.56
CA TRP A 290 7.02 -7.63 -9.22
C TRP A 290 8.06 -8.76 -9.13
N ALA A 291 7.74 -9.95 -9.66
CA ALA A 291 8.66 -11.08 -9.67
C ALA A 291 9.94 -10.79 -10.48
N GLN A 292 9.83 -10.05 -11.58
CA GLN A 292 10.97 -9.65 -12.40
C GLN A 292 11.96 -8.75 -11.63
N MET A 293 11.47 -7.86 -10.75
CA MET A 293 12.34 -6.96 -9.98
C MET A 293 13.36 -7.71 -9.12
N THR A 294 12.97 -8.85 -8.54
CA THR A 294 13.89 -9.70 -7.78
C THR A 294 15.08 -10.18 -8.63
N GLY A 295 14.85 -10.55 -9.89
CA GLY A 295 15.92 -10.92 -10.82
C GLY A 295 16.79 -9.74 -11.25
N GLU A 296 16.19 -8.57 -11.46
CA GLU A 296 16.91 -7.35 -11.87
C GLU A 296 17.88 -6.85 -10.80
N VAL A 297 17.52 -6.96 -9.51
CA VAL A 297 18.41 -6.58 -8.39
C VAL A 297 19.75 -7.31 -8.45
N ALA A 298 19.77 -8.60 -8.77
CA ALA A 298 21.02 -9.36 -8.86
C ALA A 298 21.98 -8.80 -9.93
N VAL A 299 21.44 -8.44 -11.10
CA VAL A 299 22.20 -7.82 -12.20
C VAL A 299 22.69 -6.42 -11.80
N LEU A 300 21.83 -5.62 -11.16
CA LEU A 300 22.17 -4.28 -10.71
C LEU A 300 23.27 -4.28 -9.64
N ARG A 301 23.24 -5.23 -8.69
CA ARG A 301 24.29 -5.41 -7.68
C ARG A 301 25.65 -5.69 -8.33
N GLN A 302 25.70 -6.60 -9.31
CA GLN A 302 26.93 -6.92 -10.03
C GLN A 302 27.48 -5.69 -10.78
N LYS A 303 26.60 -4.91 -11.41
CA LYS A 303 26.97 -3.67 -12.10
C LYS A 303 27.48 -2.60 -11.14
N ALA A 304 26.87 -2.47 -9.97
CA ALA A 304 27.30 -1.52 -8.94
C ALA A 304 28.68 -1.89 -8.34
N ALA A 305 28.98 -3.19 -8.20
CA ALA A 305 30.25 -3.67 -7.64
C ALA A 305 31.47 -3.51 -8.58
N THR A 306 31.25 -3.25 -9.87
CA THR A 306 32.31 -3.16 -10.90
C THR A 306 32.62 -1.72 -11.33
N ARG A 307 32.05 -0.73 -10.64
CA ARG A 307 32.25 0.72 -10.86
C ARG A 307 33.05 1.35 -9.74
#